data_AF-A0A350QLL3-F1
#
_entry.id   AF-A0A350QLL3-F1
#
_cell.length_a   1.000
_cell.length_b   1.000
_cell.length_c   1.000
_cell.angle_alpha   90.00
_cell.angle_beta   90.00
_cell.angle_gamma   90.00
#
_symmetry.space_group_name_H-M   'P 1'
#
loop_
_entity.id
_entity.type
_entity.pdbx_description
1 polymer ?
#
loop_
_entity_poly.entity_id
_entity_poly.type
_entity_poly.pdbx_seq_one_letter_code
_entity_poly.pdbx_strand_id
1 'polypeptide(L)'
;MAWSVILPGWFNRSSCADELMQQFQQSGQLQWLDKLIMQCGDDLYHFLLRQADAQLAADICQQCWLKVLENRHSYRAESRFKTW
;
A
#
# COMPACT_ATOMS: atom_id res chain seq x y z
N MET A 1 -0.29 24.06 -22.04
CA MET A 1 0.23 22.71 -22.36
C MET A 1 -0.40 21.75 -21.36
N ALA A 2 -1.40 20.99 -21.80
CA ALA A 2 -2.14 20.10 -20.93
C ALA A 2 -1.27 18.88 -20.60
N TRP A 3 -0.88 18.75 -19.34
CA TRP A 3 -0.22 17.55 -18.83
C TRP A 3 -1.30 16.49 -18.66
N SER A 4 -1.55 15.72 -19.71
CA SER A 4 -2.22 14.43 -19.58
C SER A 4 -1.30 13.55 -18.76
N VAL A 5 -1.53 13.51 -17.45
CA VAL A 5 -0.92 12.52 -16.57
C VAL A 5 -1.54 11.19 -16.96
N ILE A 6 -0.92 10.54 -17.95
CA ILE A 6 -1.15 9.13 -18.21
C ILE A 6 -0.80 8.45 -16.89
N LEU A 7 -1.79 7.78 -16.36
CA LEU A 7 -1.77 7.10 -15.09
C LEU A 7 -1.96 5.61 -15.46
N PRO A 8 -0.92 4.92 -15.98
CA PRO A 8 -1.08 3.56 -16.51
C PRO A 8 -0.71 2.54 -15.41
N GLY A 9 -1.57 1.54 -15.19
CA GLY A 9 -1.26 0.34 -14.37
C GLY A 9 -1.57 0.40 -12.86
N TRP A 10 -1.43 1.55 -12.21
CA TRP A 10 -1.74 1.77 -10.77
C TRP A 10 -3.21 1.49 -10.37
N PHE A 11 -4.19 1.77 -11.25
CA PHE A 11 -5.61 1.66 -10.92
C PHE A 11 -6.13 0.22 -10.92
N ASN A 12 -5.58 -0.65 -11.78
CA ASN A 12 -6.03 -2.05 -11.90
C ASN A 12 -5.52 -2.95 -10.77
N ARG A 13 -4.43 -2.56 -10.09
CA ARG A 13 -3.89 -3.29 -8.92
C ARG A 13 -4.64 -2.98 -7.61
N SER A 14 -5.46 -1.94 -7.55
CA SER A 14 -6.11 -1.56 -6.29
C SER A 14 -7.19 -2.55 -5.85
N SER A 15 -8.03 -3.03 -6.77
CA SER A 15 -9.08 -3.99 -6.41
C SER A 15 -8.52 -5.27 -5.79
N CYS A 16 -7.41 -5.79 -6.30
CA CYS A 16 -6.72 -6.92 -5.67
C CYS A 16 -6.09 -6.58 -4.32
N ALA A 17 -5.58 -5.36 -4.12
CA ALA A 17 -4.99 -4.96 -2.84
C ALA A 17 -6.05 -4.79 -1.74
N ASP A 18 -7.22 -4.24 -2.09
CA ASP A 18 -8.37 -4.12 -1.20
C ASP A 18 -8.81 -5.52 -0.73
N GLU A 19 -8.93 -6.49 -1.65
CA GLU A 19 -9.26 -7.88 -1.33
C GLU A 19 -8.21 -8.55 -0.44
N LEU A 20 -6.91 -8.39 -0.74
CA LEU A 20 -5.82 -8.92 0.09
C LEU A 20 -5.84 -8.32 1.50
N MET A 21 -6.14 -7.03 1.62
CA MET A 21 -6.27 -6.37 2.93
C MET A 21 -7.47 -6.90 3.71
N GLN A 22 -8.60 -7.15 3.06
CA GLN A 22 -9.76 -7.78 3.72
C GLN A 22 -9.43 -9.19 4.22
N GLN A 23 -8.74 -9.99 3.41
CA GLN A 23 -8.28 -11.33 3.83
C GLN A 23 -7.30 -11.24 5.01
N PHE A 24 -6.40 -10.25 5.00
CA PHE A 24 -5.47 -10.00 6.09
C PHE A 24 -6.19 -9.53 7.37
N GLN A 25 -7.17 -8.64 7.26
CA GLN A 25 -7.99 -8.18 8.37
C GLN A 25 -8.78 -9.32 9.00
N GLN A 26 -9.33 -10.24 8.20
CA GLN A 26 -10.12 -11.36 8.72
C GLN A 26 -9.25 -12.45 9.33
N SER A 27 -8.18 -12.86 8.63
CA SER A 27 -7.38 -14.03 9.01
C SER A 27 -6.20 -13.71 9.94
N GLY A 28 -5.65 -12.49 9.86
CA GLY A 28 -4.41 -12.10 10.54
C GLY A 28 -3.15 -12.83 10.04
N GLN A 29 -3.24 -13.61 8.96
CA GLN A 29 -2.12 -14.41 8.47
C GLN A 29 -1.13 -13.55 7.68
N LEU A 30 0.16 -13.63 8.05
CA LEU A 30 1.22 -12.82 7.44
C LEU A 30 1.39 -13.03 5.93
N GLN A 31 0.99 -14.18 5.40
CA GLN A 31 1.01 -14.44 3.95
C GLN A 31 0.23 -13.42 3.12
N TRP A 32 -0.83 -12.83 3.69
CA TRP A 32 -1.61 -11.79 3.00
C TRP A 32 -0.90 -10.44 3.05
N LEU A 33 -0.22 -10.15 4.16
CA LEU A 33 0.65 -8.98 4.29
C LEU A 33 1.84 -9.06 3.32
N ASP A 34 2.48 -10.22 3.20
CA ASP A 34 3.58 -10.42 2.23
C ASP A 34 3.11 -10.15 0.80
N LYS A 35 1.93 -10.64 0.42
CA LYS A 35 1.33 -10.37 -0.89
C LYS A 35 1.02 -8.88 -1.09
N LEU A 36 0.54 -8.18 -0.05
CA LEU A 36 0.33 -6.73 -0.10
C LEU A 36 1.64 -5.98 -0.33
N ILE A 37 2.70 -6.36 0.39
CA ILE A 37 4.04 -5.77 0.26
C ILE A 37 4.58 -6.01 -1.15
N MET A 38 4.51 -7.24 -1.66
CA MET A 38 4.95 -7.56 -3.03
C MET A 38 4.19 -6.76 -4.10
N GLN A 39 2.92 -6.45 -3.87
CA GLN A 39 2.08 -5.77 -4.85
C GLN A 39 2.15 -4.23 -4.76
N CYS A 40 2.35 -3.67 -3.57
CA CYS A 40 2.25 -2.22 -3.32
C CYS A 40 3.52 -1.61 -2.71
N GLY A 41 4.50 -2.41 -2.28
CA GLY A 41 5.71 -1.95 -1.60
C GLY A 41 6.58 -1.03 -2.47
N ASP A 42 6.84 -1.43 -3.71
CA ASP A 42 7.61 -0.61 -4.66
C ASP A 42 6.88 0.70 -4.99
N ASP A 43 5.57 0.64 -5.20
CA ASP A 43 4.74 1.82 -5.46
C ASP A 43 4.82 2.82 -4.28
N LEU A 44 4.72 2.31 -3.04
CA LEU A 44 4.82 3.11 -1.82
C LEU A 44 6.22 3.71 -1.67
N TYR A 45 7.27 2.91 -1.84
CA TYR A 45 8.65 3.38 -1.73
C TYR A 45 8.97 4.46 -2.76
N HIS A 46 8.59 4.27 -4.03
CA HIS A 46 8.80 5.27 -5.07
C HIS A 46 8.00 6.55 -4.84
N PHE A 47 6.80 6.45 -4.26
CA PHE A 47 6.03 7.62 -3.85
C PHE A 47 6.74 8.42 -2.76
N LEU A 48 7.29 7.74 -1.75
CA LEU A 48 8.04 8.36 -0.65
C LEU A 48 9.37 8.94 -1.12
N LEU A 49 10.08 8.27 -2.04
CA LEU A 49 11.35 8.74 -2.62
C LEU A 49 11.22 10.07 -3.38
N ARG A 50 10.00 10.42 -3.85
CA ARG A 50 9.74 11.74 -4.47
C ARG A 50 9.64 12.87 -3.45
N GLN A 51 9.51 12.55 -2.16
CA GLN A 51 9.24 13.49 -1.08
C GLN A 51 10.34 13.51 -0.01
N ALA A 52 11.19 12.49 0.01
CA ALA A 52 12.25 12.29 0.99
C ALA A 52 13.50 11.70 0.32
N ASP A 53 14.65 11.74 1.01
CA ASP A 53 15.83 11.00 0.58
C ASP A 53 15.62 9.48 0.70
N ALA A 54 16.52 8.71 0.07
CA ALA A 54 16.38 7.26 -0.03
C ALA A 54 16.37 6.54 1.33
N GLN A 55 17.13 7.03 2.31
CA GLN A 55 17.21 6.41 3.63
C GLN A 55 15.93 6.67 4.41
N LEU A 56 15.46 7.93 4.42
CA LEU A 56 14.22 8.30 5.08
C LEU A 56 12.99 7.63 4.42
N ALA A 57 12.96 7.54 3.09
CA ALA A 57 11.89 6.85 2.37
C ALA A 57 11.80 5.36 2.72
N ALA A 58 12.95 4.70 2.91
CA ALA A 58 12.99 3.28 3.30
C ALA A 58 12.45 3.08 4.72
N ASP A 59 12.84 3.94 5.66
CA ASP A 59 12.36 3.90 7.05
C ASP A 59 10.85 4.16 7.13
N ILE A 60 10.35 5.21 6.45
CA ILE A 60 8.91 5.49 6.41
C ILE A 60 8.14 4.34 5.76
N CYS A 61 8.65 3.74 4.68
CA CYS A 61 8.03 2.59 4.04
C CYS A 61 7.88 1.42 5.03
N GLN A 62 8.94 1.09 5.77
CA GLN A 62 8.90 0.06 6.80
C GLN A 62 7.89 0.38 7.90
N GLN A 63 7.88 1.62 8.39
CA GLN A 63 6.93 2.07 9.41
C GLN A 63 5.47 2.01 8.94
N CYS A 64 5.20 2.33 7.67
CA CYS A 64 3.88 2.16 7.07
C CYS A 64 3.40 0.71 7.15
N TRP A 65 4.23 -0.26 6.79
CA TRP A 65 3.85 -1.68 6.86
C TRP A 65 3.66 -2.18 8.29
N LEU A 66 4.45 -1.70 9.25
CA LEU A 66 4.22 -1.96 10.67
C LEU A 66 2.86 -1.42 11.13
N LYS A 67 2.50 -0.19 10.71
CA LYS A 67 1.18 0.38 11.01
C LYS A 67 0.04 -0.44 10.40
N VAL A 68 0.20 -0.96 9.18
CA VAL A 68 -0.78 -1.86 8.54
C VAL A 68 -0.95 -3.14 9.36
N LEU A 69 0.15 -3.75 9.83
CA LEU A 69 0.13 -4.93 10.69
C LEU A 69 -0.61 -4.68 12.02
N GLU A 70 -0.27 -3.59 12.71
CA GLU A 70 -0.83 -3.21 14.01
C GLU A 70 -2.31 -2.79 13.92
N ASN A 71 -2.64 -2.01 12.90
CA ASN A 71 -3.94 -1.37 12.75
C ASN A 71 -4.86 -2.09 11.76
N ARG A 72 -4.54 -3.32 11.34
CA ARG A 72 -5.33 -4.09 10.36
C ARG A 72 -6.84 -4.12 10.65
N HIS A 73 -7.21 -4.06 11.92
CA HIS A 73 -8.59 -4.08 12.40
C HIS A 73 -9.36 -2.78 12.11
N SER A 74 -8.67 -1.64 11.93
CA SER A 74 -9.28 -0.35 11.62
C SER A 74 -9.59 -0.14 10.14
N TYR A 75 -9.09 -1.02 9.27
CA TYR A 75 -9.42 -1.00 7.85
C TYR A 75 -10.92 -1.21 7.62
N ARG A 76 -11.50 -0.39 6.75
CA ARG A 76 -12.89 -0.50 6.32
C ARG A 76 -12.92 -0.68 4.81
N ALA A 77 -13.67 -1.68 4.35
CA ALA A 77 -13.82 -1.99 2.92
C ALA A 77 -14.45 -0.84 2.09
N GLU A 78 -15.03 0.16 2.76
CA GLU A 78 -15.54 1.40 2.16
C GLU A 78 -14.42 2.31 1.64
N SER A 79 -13.21 2.17 2.19
CA SER A 79 -12.01 2.92 1.80
C SER A 79 -11.05 2.07 0.97
N ARG A 80 -10.44 2.67 -0.05
CA ARG A 80 -9.34 2.03 -0.79
C ARG A 80 -8.13 1.86 0.12
N PHE A 81 -7.51 0.68 0.09
CA PHE A 81 -6.33 0.32 0.85
C PHE A 81 -5.18 1.31 0.66
N LYS A 82 -4.92 1.76 -0.59
CA LYS A 82 -3.85 2.74 -0.85
C LYS A 82 -4.11 4.12 -0.22
N THR A 83 -5.34 4.42 0.18
CA THR A 83 -5.74 5.70 0.81
C THR A 83 -5.77 5.61 2.33
N TRP A 84 -6.09 4.43 2.86
CA TRP A 84 -6.07 4.11 4.29
C TRP A 84 -4.63 3.95 4.79
#